data_AF-A0A7K0S3R3-F1
#
_entry.id   AF-A0A7K0S3R3-F1
#
_cell.length_a   1.000
_cell.length_b   1.000
_cell.length_c   1.000
_cell.angle_alpha   90.00
_cell.angle_beta   90.00
_cell.angle_gamma   90.00
#
_symmetry.space_group_name_H-M   'P 1'
#
loop_
_entity.id
_entity.type
_entity.pdbx_description
1 polymer ?
#
loop_
_entity_poly.entity_id
_entity_poly.type
_entity_poly.pdbx_seq_one_letter_code
_entity_poly.pdbx_strand_id
1 'polypeptide(L)' 'MARIGRRLAFDYGDVRIGVAICDPDGILSTPLTVLSTKDPNLLKLVQGLIEEYEPVKFYIGLP' A
#
# COMPACT_ATOMS: atom_id res chain seq x y z
N MET A 1 9.64 6.17 18.95
CA MET A 1 8.21 5.79 19.06
C MET A 1 7.65 5.62 17.66
N ALA A 2 6.77 4.64 17.43
CA ALA A 2 6.09 4.51 16.14
C ALA A 2 5.12 5.69 15.96
N ARG A 3 5.14 6.32 14.77
CA ARG A 3 4.22 7.42 14.43
C ARG A 3 2.80 6.85 14.27
N ILE A 4 1.80 7.48 14.89
CA ILE A 4 0.37 7.17 14.67
C ILE A 4 0.01 7.52 13.22
N GLY A 5 -0.89 6.74 12.60
CA GLY A 5 -1.39 6.97 11.25
C GLY A 5 -1.40 5.70 10.40
N ARG A 6 -2.21 5.70 9.33
CA ARG A 6 -2.26 4.58 8.39
C ARG A 6 -0.93 4.37 7.67
N ARG A 7 -0.65 3.13 7.31
CA ARG A 7 0.52 2.72 6.53
C ARG A 7 0.03 1.91 5.35
N LEU A 8 0.61 2.15 4.18
CA LEU A 8 0.43 1.29 3.02
C LEU A 8 1.64 0.38 2.86
N ALA A 9 1.40 -0.90 2.65
CA ALA A 9 2.41 -1.89 2.34
C ALA A 9 2.19 -2.44 0.93
N PHE A 10 3.26 -2.54 0.16
CA PHE A 10 3.30 -3.07 -1.19
C PHE A 10 4.20 -4.29 -1.23
N ASP A 11 3.64 -5.44 -1.56
CA ASP A 11 4.39 -6.67 -1.80
C ASP A 11 4.55 -6.86 -3.31
N TYR A 12 5.75 -6.60 -3.82
CA TYR A 12 6.03 -6.64 -5.25
C TYR A 12 6.34 -8.07 -5.72
N GLY A 13 5.60 -8.53 -6.72
CA GLY A 13 6.00 -9.65 -7.57
C GLY A 13 5.92 -9.26 -9.04
N ASP A 14 6.61 -10.01 -9.90
CA ASP A 14 6.74 -9.68 -11.33
C ASP A 14 5.41 -9.48 -12.08
N VAL A 15 4.33 -10.12 -11.61
CA VAL A 15 3.00 -10.06 -12.24
C VAL A 15 2.01 -9.20 -11.45
N ARG A 16 2.13 -9.17 -10.13
CA ARG A 16 1.12 -8.58 -9.23
C ARG A 16 1.79 -7.91 -8.05
N ILE A 17 1.16 -6.84 -7.58
CA ILE A 17 1.54 -6.15 -6.36
C ILE A 17 0.40 -6.33 -5.36
N GLY A 18 0.66 -7.03 -4.27
CA GLY A 18 -0.27 -7.08 -3.14
C GLY A 18 -0.22 -5.75 -2.39
N VAL A 19 -1.37 -5.16 -2.07
CA VAL A 19 -1.46 -3.93 -1.29
C VAL A 19 -2.21 -4.20 0.01
N ALA A 20 -1.63 -3.81 1.13
CA ALA A 20 -2.25 -3.88 2.45
C ALA A 20 -2.23 -2.50 3.13
N ILE A 21 -3.20 -2.29 4.03
CA ILE A 21 -3.34 -1.07 4.81
C ILE A 21 -3.53 -1.43 6.29
N CYS A 22 -3.01 -0.60 7.18
CA CYS A 22 -3.33 -0.71 8.60
C CYS A 22 -4.42 0.27 9.05
N ASP A 23 -5.01 0.01 10.21
CA ASP A 23 -5.91 0.96 10.87
C ASP A 23 -5.24 2.32 11.18
N PRO A 24 -6.01 3.37 11.53
CA PRO A 24 -5.48 4.71 11.84
C PRO A 24 -4.43 4.75 12.95
N ASP A 25 -4.51 3.86 13.94
CA ASP A 25 -3.57 3.79 15.05
C ASP A 25 -2.28 3.07 14.65
N GLY A 26 -2.36 2.24 13.60
CA GLY A 26 -1.23 1.55 13.02
C GLY A 26 -0.96 0.17 13.59
N ILE A 27 -2.00 -0.51 14.08
CA ILE A 27 -1.87 -1.72 14.90
C ILE A 27 -2.13 -2.98 14.06
N LEU A 28 -3.27 -3.05 13.39
CA LEU A 28 -3.77 -4.19 12.63
C LEU A 28 -3.74 -3.88 11.14
N SER A 29 -3.17 -4.79 10.36
CA SER A 29 -3.12 -4.74 8.90
C SER A 29 -4.21 -5.60 8.29
N THR A 30 -4.82 -5.11 7.20
CA THR A 30 -5.76 -5.86 6.37
C THR A 30 -5.36 -5.78 4.89
N PRO A 31 -5.68 -6.80 4.08
CA PRO A 31 -5.56 -6.71 2.63
C PRO A 31 -6.43 -5.57 2.09
N LEU A 32 -5.89 -4.77 1.18
CA LEU A 32 -6.61 -3.66 0.55
C LEU A 32 -6.99 -4.01 -0.89
N THR A 33 -6.01 -4.31 -1.74
CA THR A 33 -6.24 -4.64 -3.15
C THR A 33 -5.03 -5.37 -3.75
N VAL A 34 -5.14 -5.80 -5.01
CA VAL A 34 -4.04 -6.34 -5.82
C VAL A 34 -3.96 -5.55 -7.11
N LEU A 35 -2.78 -5.01 -7.41
CA LEU A 35 -2.51 -4.27 -8.65
C LEU A 35 -1.75 -5.17 -9.64
N SER A 36 -1.95 -4.94 -10.93
CA SER A 36 -1.16 -5.58 -11.98
C SER A 36 0.08 -4.75 -12.28
N THR A 37 1.27 -5.36 -12.33
CA THR A 37 2.52 -4.68 -12.70
C THR A 37 2.54 -4.19 -14.14
N LYS A 38 1.71 -4.82 -15.00
CA LYS A 38 1.60 -4.50 -16.43
C LYS A 38 0.48 -3.50 -16.74
N ASP A 39 -0.24 -3.02 -15.73
CA ASP A 39 -1.26 -1.99 -15.94
C ASP A 39 -0.60 -0.66 -16.34
N PRO A 40 -0.90 -0.08 -17.51
CA PRO A 40 -0.34 1.21 -17.92
C PRO A 40 -0.71 2.37 -16.98
N ASN A 41 -1.78 2.22 -16.18
CA ASN A 41 -2.22 3.19 -15.20
C ASN A 41 -1.75 2.89 -13.77
N LEU A 42 -0.82 1.95 -13.57
CA LEU A 42 -0.36 1.52 -12.24
C LEU A 42 -0.02 2.71 -11.32
N LEU A 43 0.73 3.68 -11.82
CA LEU A 43 1.11 4.86 -11.03
C LEU A 43 -0.09 5.70 -10.61
N LYS A 44 -1.10 5.85 -11.47
CA LYS A 44 -2.34 6.57 -11.14
C LYS A 44 -3.16 5.81 -10.10
N LEU A 45 -3.21 4.49 -10.19
CA LEU A 45 -3.89 3.65 -9.19
C LEU A 45 -3.21 3.78 -7.83
N VAL A 46 -1.88 3.68 -7.78
CA VAL A 46 -1.11 3.89 -6.54
C VAL A 46 -1.33 5.29 -5.99
N GLN A 47 -1.30 6.32 -6.84
CA GLN A 47 -1.57 7.70 -6.44
C GLN A 47 -2.98 7.86 -5.83
N GLY A 48 -4.00 7.25 -6.44
CA GLY A 48 -5.36 7.25 -5.90
C GLY A 48 -5.44 6.64 -4.50
N LEU A 49 -4.72 5.54 -4.24
CA LEU A 49 -4.65 4.95 -2.90
C LEU A 49 -3.95 5.87 -1.89
N ILE A 50 -2.94 6.64 -2.32
CA ILE A 50 -2.25 7.59 -1.45
C ILE A 50 -3.17 8.75 -1.08
N GLU A 51 -3.89 9.30 -2.07
CA GLU A 51 -4.81 10.42 -1.89
C GLU A 51 -6.04 10.02 -1.05
N GLU A 52 -6.57 8.82 -1.24
CA GLU A 52 -7.74 8.33 -0.49
C GLU A 52 -7.43 8.05 0.99
N TYR A 53 -6.27 7.45 1.27
CA TYR A 53 -5.96 6.93 2.62
C TYR A 53 -4.97 7.77 3.42
N GLU A 54 -4.30 8.74 2.80
CA GLU A 54 -3.33 9.66 3.40
C GLU A 54 -2.33 8.97 4.36
N PRO A 55 -1.61 7.93 3.92
CA PRO A 55 -0.74 7.16 4.80
C PRO A 55 0.47 7.97 5.27
N VAL A 56 0.88 7.74 6.53
CA VAL A 56 2.04 8.42 7.13
C VAL A 56 3.38 7.76 6.79
N LYS A 57 3.35 6.53 6.25
CA LYS A 57 4.53 5.76 5.84
C LYS A 57 4.15 4.67 4.82
N PHE A 58 5.11 4.35 3.96
CA PHE A 58 5.06 3.23 3.03
C PHE A 58 6.02 2.12 3.43
N TYR A 59 5.65 0.88 3.12
CA TYR A 59 6.50 -0.30 3.22
C TYR A 59 6.52 -1.02 1.88
N ILE A 60 7.68 -1.53 1.48
CA ILE A 60 7.85 -2.30 0.26
C ILE A 60 8.54 -3.61 0.65
N GLY A 61 7.93 -4.74 0.28
CA GLY A 61 8.54 -6.05 0.41
C GLY A 61 9.76 -6.16 -0.49
N LEU A 62 10.90 -6.53 0.09
CA LEU A 62 12.13 -6.82 -0.65
C LEU A 62 12.29 -8.34 -0.73
N PRO A 63 12.46 -8.91 -1.94
CA PRO A 63 12.80 -10.32 -2.10
C PRO A 63 14.24 -10.64 -1.68
#